data_AF-A0A7S1QIR5-F1
#
_entry.id   AF-A0A7S1QIR5-F1
#
_cell.length_a   1.000
_cell.length_b   1.000
_cell.length_c   1.000
_cell.angle_alpha   90.00
_cell.angle_beta   90.00
_cell.angle_gamma   90.00
#
_symmetry.space_group_name_H-M   'P 1'
#
loop_
_entity.id
_entity.type
_entity.pdbx_description
1 polymer ?
#
loop_
_entity_poly.entity_id
_entity_poly.type
_entity_poly.pdbx_seq_one_letter_code
_entity_poly.pdbx_strand_id
1 'polypeptide(L)'
;MSSLSQDATDVLTVARELKILDEGSIRMLQQLFTNRLDQELVQQLVVGREVALATALFKLIAATHAEGTLGYVLRFLADLAQLCPTLVRELAIPTAGTFSAEPAQTFASICDDHRQTPGIFNPALFLLAAVLAQANKAKAARNELAQKFLATCSSALGAADLHVPGLEFSMHAVCEFLRCAEHRVLFREAGLVGQIPRLLTLAVADNAPSVVQLQYEILLAARLLSFDFECLVELHNAKAIPTVHRALQKGTKEKVVRMALYVLKNFA
;
A
#
# COMPACT_ATOMS: atom_id res chain seq x y z
N MET A 1 27.64 -7.78 15.20
CA MET A 1 26.48 -7.08 15.81
C MET A 1 26.07 -5.99 14.84
N SER A 2 24.90 -6.09 14.20
CA SER A 2 24.39 -4.98 13.38
C SER A 2 24.06 -3.81 14.31
N SER A 3 24.73 -2.68 14.11
CA SER A 3 24.43 -1.44 14.82
C SER A 3 23.12 -0.86 14.30
N LEU A 4 22.29 -0.31 15.19
CA LEU A 4 21.12 0.49 14.82
C LEU A 4 21.55 1.64 13.89
N SER A 5 20.72 1.97 12.89
CA SER A 5 20.93 3.17 12.10
C SER A 5 20.73 4.42 12.96
N GLN A 6 21.24 5.56 12.50
CA GLN A 6 21.02 6.85 13.15
C GLN A 6 19.51 7.14 13.25
N ASP A 7 18.76 6.99 12.15
CA ASP A 7 17.31 7.19 12.14
C ASP A 7 16.57 6.30 13.16
N ALA A 8 16.97 5.03 13.28
CA ALA A 8 16.37 4.12 14.26
C ALA A 8 16.65 4.57 15.69
N THR A 9 17.87 5.09 15.94
CA THR A 9 18.28 5.62 17.24
C THR A 9 17.49 6.88 17.57
N ASP A 10 17.31 7.78 16.60
CA ASP A 10 16.55 9.02 16.75
C ASP A 10 15.07 8.73 17.05
N VAL A 11 14.45 7.78 16.34
CA VAL A 11 13.08 7.32 16.60
C VAL A 11 12.91 6.80 18.04
N LEU A 12 13.85 5.97 18.50
CA LEU A 12 13.81 5.41 19.86
C LEU A 12 14.04 6.48 20.93
N THR A 13 14.83 7.50 20.61
CA THR A 13 15.10 8.65 21.50
C THR A 13 13.83 9.48 21.64
N VAL A 14 13.19 9.84 20.51
CA VAL A 14 11.89 10.52 20.49
C VAL A 14 10.83 9.72 21.25
N ALA A 15 10.78 8.40 21.08
CA ALA A 15 9.83 7.55 21.78
C ALA A 15 9.99 7.60 23.31
N ARG A 16 11.25 7.65 23.79
CA ARG A 16 11.59 7.79 25.21
C ARG A 16 11.29 9.17 25.74
N GLU A 17 11.70 10.21 25.02
CA GLU A 17 11.53 11.61 25.43
C GLU A 17 10.05 11.98 25.56
N LEU A 18 9.24 11.55 24.59
CA LEU A 18 7.80 11.79 24.58
C LEU A 18 7.03 10.83 25.50
N LYS A 19 7.72 9.87 26.15
CA LYS A 19 7.13 8.82 27.01
C LYS A 19 5.94 8.12 26.35
N ILE A 20 6.04 7.92 25.04
CA ILE A 20 4.97 7.33 24.23
C ILE A 20 4.86 5.83 24.48
N LEU A 21 6.01 5.19 24.75
CA LEU A 21 6.18 3.74 24.86
C LEU A 21 6.80 3.36 26.20
N ASP A 22 6.45 2.17 26.68
CA ASP A 22 7.15 1.52 27.79
C ASP A 22 8.49 0.91 27.32
N GLU A 23 9.39 0.67 28.27
CA GLU A 23 10.73 0.11 27.97
C GLU A 23 10.68 -1.31 27.34
N GLY A 24 9.61 -2.07 27.59
CA GLY A 24 9.39 -3.36 26.93
C GLY A 24 9.16 -3.20 25.42
N SER A 25 8.27 -2.29 25.05
CA SER A 25 7.99 -1.94 23.64
C SER A 25 9.21 -1.31 22.95
N ILE A 26 9.98 -0.48 23.66
CA ILE A 26 11.21 0.13 23.12
C ILE A 26 12.25 -0.95 22.79
N ARG A 27 12.47 -1.93 23.66
CA ARG A 27 13.38 -3.05 23.39
C ARG A 27 12.92 -3.91 22.21
N MET A 28 11.61 -4.12 22.09
CA MET A 28 11.04 -4.84 20.95
C MET A 28 11.28 -4.10 19.64
N LEU A 29 11.04 -2.78 19.60
CA LEU A 29 11.33 -1.95 18.43
C LEU A 29 12.83 -1.93 18.09
N GLN A 30 13.71 -1.88 19.10
CA GLN A 30 15.16 -2.01 18.90
C GLN A 30 15.52 -3.31 18.18
N GLN A 31 14.95 -4.44 18.62
CA GLN A 31 15.19 -5.74 17.99
C GLN A 31 14.66 -5.81 16.56
N LEU A 32 13.47 -5.26 16.31
CA LEU A 32 12.86 -5.25 14.98
C LEU A 32 13.61 -4.31 14.01
N PHE A 33 14.03 -3.12 14.44
CA PHE A 33 14.82 -2.21 13.61
C PHE A 33 16.17 -2.82 13.21
N THR A 34 16.77 -3.60 14.10
CA THR A 34 18.07 -4.25 13.87
C THR A 34 17.97 -5.43 12.91
N ASN A 35 16.83 -6.13 12.87
CA ASN A 35 16.64 -7.37 12.12
C ASN A 35 15.49 -7.32 11.10
N ARG A 36 15.21 -6.14 10.54
CA ARG A 36 14.07 -5.87 9.63
C ARG A 36 13.94 -6.78 8.40
N LEU A 37 14.99 -7.51 8.02
CA LEU A 37 15.03 -8.38 6.84
C LEU A 37 14.80 -9.87 7.16
N ASP A 38 14.79 -10.26 8.43
CA ASP A 38 14.57 -11.64 8.84
C ASP A 38 13.08 -11.89 9.08
N GLN A 39 12.39 -12.41 8.06
CA GLN A 39 10.94 -12.63 8.10
C GLN A 39 10.52 -13.58 9.22
N GLU A 40 11.32 -14.60 9.52
CA GLU A 40 11.00 -15.58 10.55
C GLU A 40 11.11 -14.94 11.94
N LEU A 41 12.18 -14.18 12.17
CA LEU A 41 12.36 -13.44 13.43
C LEU A 41 11.31 -12.34 13.61
N VAL A 42 10.97 -11.61 12.55
CA VAL A 42 9.90 -10.60 12.58
C VAL A 42 8.58 -11.26 12.95
N GLN A 43 8.22 -12.40 12.36
CA GLN A 43 7.02 -13.13 12.74
C GLN A 43 7.05 -13.55 14.22
N GLN A 44 8.15 -14.14 14.69
CA GLN A 44 8.28 -14.55 16.10
C GLN A 44 8.14 -13.38 17.09
N LEU A 45 8.62 -12.19 16.73
CA LEU A 45 8.57 -11.01 17.59
C LEU A 45 7.21 -10.30 17.55
N VAL A 46 6.48 -10.38 16.44
CA VAL A 46 5.21 -9.69 16.21
C VAL A 46 4.00 -10.51 16.66
N VAL A 47 4.05 -11.84 16.53
CA VAL A 47 2.93 -12.72 16.86
C VAL A 47 2.53 -12.59 18.33
N GLY A 48 1.24 -12.30 18.57
CA GLY A 48 0.67 -12.08 19.90
C GLY A 48 0.95 -10.69 20.50
N ARG A 49 1.60 -9.80 19.74
CA ARG A 49 1.98 -8.42 20.14
C ARG A 49 1.52 -7.37 19.13
N GLU A 50 0.69 -7.76 18.16
CA GLU A 50 0.27 -6.95 17.02
C GLU A 50 -0.41 -5.65 17.46
N VAL A 51 -1.33 -5.73 18.44
CA VAL A 51 -2.06 -4.57 18.97
C VAL A 51 -1.11 -3.57 19.61
N ALA A 52 -0.20 -4.05 20.47
CA ALA A 52 0.76 -3.22 21.17
C ALA A 52 1.70 -2.52 20.18
N LEU A 53 2.18 -3.27 19.17
CA LEU A 53 3.08 -2.75 18.14
C LEU A 53 2.38 -1.73 17.23
N ALA A 54 1.16 -2.01 16.79
CA ALA A 54 0.36 -1.09 16.00
C ALA A 54 0.08 0.21 16.77
N THR A 55 -0.31 0.10 18.04
CA THR A 55 -0.53 1.24 18.95
C THR A 55 0.74 2.06 19.13
N ALA A 56 1.86 1.39 19.36
CA ALA A 56 3.15 2.03 19.58
C ALA A 56 3.60 2.85 18.37
N LEU A 57 3.62 2.21 17.20
CA LEU A 57 4.06 2.83 15.95
C LEU A 57 3.10 3.95 15.52
N PHE A 58 1.79 3.75 15.70
CA PHE A 58 0.82 4.79 15.38
C PHE A 58 0.95 6.01 16.27
N LYS A 59 1.15 5.83 17.59
CA LYS A 59 1.38 6.97 18.49
C LYS A 59 2.66 7.74 18.13
N LEU A 60 3.72 7.04 17.71
CA LEU A 60 4.94 7.69 17.21
C LEU A 60 4.67 8.52 15.95
N ILE A 61 3.92 7.98 15.00
CA ILE A 61 3.51 8.69 13.78
C ILE A 61 2.69 9.93 14.12
N ALA A 62 1.72 9.80 15.04
CA ALA A 62 0.84 10.90 15.42
C ALA A 62 1.54 12.01 16.22
N ALA A 63 2.63 11.68 16.94
CA ALA A 63 3.33 12.62 17.83
C ALA A 63 4.58 13.25 17.22
N THR A 64 5.12 12.70 16.13
CA THR A 64 6.36 13.20 15.52
C THR A 64 6.08 14.20 14.40
N HIS A 65 6.83 15.31 14.39
CA HIS A 65 6.80 16.32 13.33
C HIS A 65 8.11 16.37 12.53
N ALA A 66 9.12 15.61 12.94
CA ALA A 66 10.39 15.53 12.23
C ALA A 66 10.24 14.61 11.02
N GLU A 67 10.42 15.15 9.81
CA GLU A 67 10.20 14.42 8.56
C GLU A 67 11.02 13.13 8.45
N GLY A 68 12.28 13.15 8.89
CA GLY A 68 13.16 11.97 8.89
C GLY A 68 12.61 10.84 9.76
N THR A 69 12.21 11.18 10.99
CA THR A 69 11.61 10.25 11.95
C THR A 69 10.27 9.73 11.46
N LEU A 70 9.40 10.61 10.95
CA LEU A 70 8.09 10.27 10.41
C LEU A 70 8.21 9.29 9.24
N GLY A 71 9.06 9.61 8.25
CA GLY A 71 9.29 8.78 7.08
C GLY A 71 9.85 7.41 7.45
N TYR A 72 10.80 7.35 8.38
CA TYR A 72 11.35 6.08 8.86
C TYR A 72 10.28 5.20 9.52
N VAL A 73 9.48 5.75 10.44
CA VAL A 73 8.44 4.99 11.16
C VAL A 73 7.34 4.54 10.20
N LEU A 74 6.89 5.40 9.28
CA LEU A 74 5.89 5.03 8.27
C LEU A 74 6.39 3.91 7.38
N ARG A 75 7.63 4.00 6.88
CA ARG A 75 8.21 2.95 6.04
C ARG A 75 8.32 1.63 6.78
N PHE A 76 8.81 1.67 8.02
CA PHE A 76 8.90 0.47 8.84
C PHE A 76 7.53 -0.15 9.11
N LEU A 77 6.52 0.67 9.41
CA LEU A 77 5.15 0.20 9.61
C LEU A 77 4.57 -0.39 8.32
N ALA A 78 4.85 0.20 7.16
CA ALA A 78 4.44 -0.32 5.86
C ALA A 78 5.09 -1.69 5.56
N ASP A 79 6.40 -1.83 5.82
CA ASP A 79 7.13 -3.08 5.65
C ASP A 79 6.54 -4.18 6.57
N LEU A 80 6.22 -3.84 7.83
CA LEU A 80 5.55 -4.77 8.75
C LEU A 80 4.14 -5.14 8.31
N ALA A 81 3.37 -4.17 7.82
CA ALA A 81 2.01 -4.37 7.32
C ALA A 81 1.97 -5.36 6.14
N GLN A 82 2.99 -5.35 5.27
CA GLN A 82 3.14 -6.32 4.19
C GLN A 82 3.40 -7.74 4.69
N LEU A 83 4.15 -7.89 5.79
CA LEU A 83 4.53 -9.18 6.35
C LEU A 83 3.48 -9.75 7.31
N CYS A 84 2.70 -8.89 7.98
CA CYS A 84 1.75 -9.27 9.03
C CYS A 84 0.37 -8.63 8.77
N PRO A 85 -0.56 -9.32 8.07
CA PRO A 85 -1.90 -8.80 7.81
C PRO A 85 -2.72 -8.51 9.07
N THR A 86 -2.46 -9.25 10.17
CA THR A 86 -3.11 -9.04 11.47
C THR A 86 -2.82 -7.64 12.02
N LEU A 87 -1.60 -7.12 11.83
CA LEU A 87 -1.24 -5.77 12.25
C LEU A 87 -2.08 -4.70 11.53
N VAL A 88 -2.33 -4.88 10.23
CA VAL A 88 -3.19 -3.98 9.44
C VAL A 88 -4.63 -4.02 9.95
N ARG A 89 -5.12 -5.21 10.32
CA ARG A 89 -6.46 -5.37 10.87
C ARG A 89 -6.64 -4.58 12.17
N GLU A 90 -5.64 -4.56 13.05
CA GLU A 90 -5.68 -3.76 14.28
C GLU A 90 -5.73 -2.25 14.01
N LEU A 91 -5.06 -1.77 12.96
CA LEU A 91 -5.15 -0.37 12.52
C LEU A 91 -6.51 -0.04 11.88
N ALA A 92 -7.14 -1.00 11.20
CA ALA A 92 -8.40 -0.80 10.47
C ALA A 92 -9.65 -0.94 11.32
N ILE A 93 -9.61 -1.80 12.33
CA ILE A 93 -10.71 -2.06 13.25
C ILE A 93 -10.17 -1.82 14.66
N PRO A 94 -9.88 -0.56 15.01
CA PRO A 94 -9.29 -0.24 16.28
C PRO A 94 -10.24 -0.65 17.41
N THR A 95 -9.70 -1.33 18.43
CA THR A 95 -10.45 -1.54 19.67
C THR A 95 -10.77 -0.18 20.30
N ALA A 96 -11.90 -0.09 21.00
CA ALA A 96 -12.32 1.17 21.61
C ALA A 96 -11.23 1.69 22.57
N GLY A 97 -10.77 2.92 22.35
CA GLY A 97 -9.74 3.56 23.18
C GLY A 97 -8.29 3.22 22.84
N THR A 98 -8.03 2.38 21.82
CA THR A 98 -6.65 2.00 21.45
C THR A 98 -5.87 3.15 20.82
N PHE A 99 -6.53 3.97 20.00
CA PHE A 99 -5.91 5.12 19.32
C PHE A 99 -6.66 6.42 19.64
N SER A 100 -5.92 7.52 19.71
CA SER A 100 -6.46 8.87 19.94
C SER A 100 -7.14 9.47 18.69
N ALA A 101 -6.83 8.94 17.51
CA ALA A 101 -7.37 9.36 16.22
C ALA A 101 -7.60 8.14 15.32
N GLU A 102 -8.44 8.28 14.29
CA GLU A 102 -8.66 7.21 13.31
C GLU A 102 -7.42 7.05 12.40
N PRO A 103 -6.82 5.85 12.30
CA PRO A 103 -5.60 5.66 11.53
C PRO A 103 -5.73 6.01 10.05
N ALA A 104 -6.83 5.60 9.40
CA ALA A 104 -7.09 5.93 7.99
C ALA A 104 -7.11 7.45 7.74
N GLN A 105 -7.80 8.20 8.60
CA GLN A 105 -7.86 9.67 8.50
C GLN A 105 -6.48 10.30 8.66
N THR A 106 -5.68 9.78 9.60
CA THR A 106 -4.32 10.26 9.88
C THR A 106 -3.40 10.03 8.70
N PHE A 107 -3.41 8.82 8.12
CA PHE A 107 -2.61 8.53 6.92
C PHE A 107 -3.06 9.37 5.72
N ALA A 108 -4.36 9.59 5.56
CA ALA A 108 -4.87 10.47 4.51
C ALA A 108 -4.43 11.94 4.68
N SER A 109 -4.35 12.45 5.91
CA SER A 109 -3.81 13.80 6.19
C SER A 109 -2.33 13.87 5.85
N ILE A 110 -1.53 12.89 6.31
CA ILE A 110 -0.09 12.83 6.00
C ILE A 110 0.14 12.81 4.49
N CYS A 111 -0.69 12.09 3.73
CA CYS A 111 -0.60 12.08 2.27
C CYS A 111 -0.83 13.47 1.66
N ASP A 112 -1.73 14.28 2.21
CA ASP A 112 -1.96 15.66 1.73
C ASP A 112 -0.81 16.59 2.11
N ASP A 113 -0.34 16.49 3.35
CA ASP A 113 0.67 17.40 3.90
C ASP A 113 2.06 17.16 3.26
N HIS A 114 2.36 15.91 2.86
CA HIS A 114 3.69 15.52 2.38
C HIS A 114 3.72 15.03 0.92
N ARG A 115 2.81 15.50 0.05
CA ARG A 115 2.75 15.08 -1.38
C ARG A 115 4.08 15.16 -2.14
N GLN A 116 4.95 16.10 -1.77
CA GLN A 116 6.24 16.33 -2.43
C GLN A 116 7.41 15.57 -1.78
N THR A 117 7.14 14.78 -0.74
CA THR A 117 8.16 14.04 0.02
C THR A 117 7.92 12.54 -0.12
N PRO A 118 8.47 11.87 -1.16
CA PRO A 118 8.17 10.47 -1.47
C PRO A 118 8.46 9.49 -0.33
N GLY A 119 9.47 9.79 0.50
CA GLY A 119 9.84 8.98 1.67
C GLY A 119 8.77 8.94 2.77
N ILE A 120 7.82 9.88 2.77
CA ILE A 120 6.69 9.95 3.70
C ILE A 120 5.39 9.59 2.96
N PHE A 121 5.17 10.20 1.79
CA PHE A 121 3.95 10.03 1.01
C PHE A 121 3.70 8.59 0.61
N ASN A 122 4.69 7.89 0.04
CA ASN A 122 4.52 6.53 -0.47
C ASN A 122 4.12 5.52 0.62
N PRO A 123 4.84 5.42 1.77
CA PRO A 123 4.44 4.49 2.82
C PRO A 123 3.10 4.89 3.47
N ALA A 124 2.81 6.18 3.61
CA ALA A 124 1.50 6.64 4.11
C ALA A 124 0.35 6.24 3.17
N LEU A 125 0.55 6.38 1.85
CA LEU A 125 -0.43 6.00 0.84
C LEU A 125 -0.70 4.50 0.84
N PHE A 126 0.35 3.69 0.97
CA PHE A 126 0.23 2.24 1.10
C PHE A 126 -0.52 1.84 2.38
N LEU A 127 -0.17 2.42 3.52
CA LEU A 127 -0.84 2.14 4.80
C LEU A 127 -2.32 2.56 4.76
N LEU A 128 -2.63 3.69 4.14
CA LEU A 128 -4.02 4.12 3.90
C LEU A 128 -4.77 3.07 3.09
N ALA A 129 -4.21 2.61 1.97
CA ALA A 129 -4.82 1.57 1.14
C ALA A 129 -5.05 0.26 1.91
N ALA A 130 -4.04 -0.20 2.66
CA ALA A 130 -4.10 -1.43 3.44
C ALA A 130 -5.17 -1.36 4.54
N VAL A 131 -5.22 -0.24 5.27
CA VAL A 131 -6.22 0.00 6.32
C VAL A 131 -7.62 0.07 5.74
N LEU A 132 -7.80 0.76 4.60
CA LEU A 132 -9.09 0.78 3.90
C LEU A 132 -9.48 -0.64 3.46
N ALA A 133 -8.56 -1.43 2.91
CA ALA A 133 -8.86 -2.78 2.41
C ALA A 133 -9.34 -3.77 3.50
N GLN A 134 -8.97 -3.54 4.76
CA GLN A 134 -9.38 -4.35 5.91
C GLN A 134 -10.62 -3.80 6.64
N ALA A 135 -11.15 -2.66 6.21
CA ALA A 135 -12.31 -2.04 6.82
C ALA A 135 -13.57 -2.88 6.56
N ASN A 136 -14.21 -3.37 7.62
CA ASN A 136 -15.52 -4.01 7.51
C ASN A 136 -16.58 -3.04 6.96
N LYS A 137 -17.55 -3.61 6.23
CA LYS A 137 -18.68 -2.95 5.57
C LYS A 137 -19.32 -1.86 6.44
N ALA A 138 -19.39 -0.66 5.86
CA ALA A 138 -20.17 0.53 6.29
C ALA A 138 -19.50 1.58 7.20
N LYS A 139 -19.10 2.69 6.57
CA LYS A 139 -19.37 4.07 7.04
C LYS A 139 -19.22 5.04 5.87
N ALA A 140 -20.15 6.00 5.72
CA ALA A 140 -20.06 7.04 4.69
C ALA A 140 -18.72 7.79 4.72
N ALA A 141 -18.18 8.04 5.92
CA ALA A 141 -16.85 8.64 6.11
C ALA A 141 -15.70 7.79 5.52
N ARG A 142 -15.81 6.46 5.48
CA ARG A 142 -14.80 5.60 4.85
C ARG A 142 -14.92 5.60 3.32
N ASN A 143 -16.13 5.76 2.78
CA ASN A 143 -16.30 5.98 1.34
C ASN A 143 -15.68 7.31 0.92
N GLU A 144 -15.81 8.37 1.72
CA GLU A 144 -15.16 9.66 1.48
C GLU A 144 -13.62 9.51 1.50
N LEU A 145 -13.07 8.81 2.48
CA LEU A 145 -11.63 8.51 2.53
C LEU A 145 -11.15 7.65 1.34
N ALA A 146 -11.95 6.66 0.94
CA ALA A 146 -11.66 5.86 -0.25
C ALA A 146 -11.69 6.70 -1.53
N GLN A 147 -12.68 7.57 -1.71
CA GLN A 147 -12.72 8.51 -2.83
C GLN A 147 -11.51 9.46 -2.82
N LYS A 148 -11.11 9.96 -1.64
CA LYS A 148 -9.92 10.78 -1.48
C LYS A 148 -8.64 10.01 -1.87
N PHE A 149 -8.51 8.76 -1.43
CA PHE A 149 -7.42 7.87 -1.85
C PHE A 149 -7.36 7.70 -3.37
N LEU A 150 -8.51 7.45 -4.00
CA LEU A 150 -8.62 7.30 -5.45
C LEU A 150 -8.27 8.60 -6.19
N ALA A 151 -8.70 9.75 -5.69
CA ALA A 151 -8.36 11.06 -6.24
C ALA A 151 -6.84 11.31 -6.17
N THR A 152 -6.20 10.96 -5.06
CA THR A 152 -4.74 11.04 -4.90
C THR A 152 -4.02 10.17 -5.94
N CYS A 153 -4.47 8.92 -6.12
CA CYS A 153 -3.88 8.00 -7.10
C CYS A 153 -4.15 8.39 -8.56
N SER A 154 -5.28 9.04 -8.84
CA SER A 154 -5.72 9.39 -10.20
C SER A 154 -4.65 10.18 -10.99
N SER A 155 -3.94 11.10 -10.32
CA SER A 155 -2.86 11.87 -10.94
C SER A 155 -1.72 11.00 -11.47
N ALA A 156 -1.27 10.02 -10.68
CA ALA A 156 -0.23 9.07 -11.08
C ALA A 156 -0.76 8.10 -12.16
N LEU A 157 -1.97 7.56 -11.97
CA LEU A 157 -2.58 6.61 -12.91
C LEU A 157 -2.92 7.24 -14.26
N GLY A 158 -3.17 8.55 -14.30
CA GLY A 158 -3.47 9.34 -15.49
C GLY A 158 -2.24 9.87 -16.22
N ALA A 159 -1.03 9.64 -15.71
CA ALA A 159 0.21 10.13 -16.31
C ALA A 159 0.42 9.61 -17.75
N ALA A 160 0.93 10.47 -18.63
CA ALA A 160 1.20 10.10 -20.02
C ALA A 160 2.39 9.12 -20.18
N ASP A 161 3.30 9.10 -19.19
CA ASP A 161 4.53 8.30 -19.16
C ASP A 161 4.53 7.36 -17.94
N LEU A 162 5.27 6.26 -18.03
CA LEU A 162 5.53 5.31 -16.94
C LEU A 162 6.58 5.81 -15.95
N HIS A 163 7.50 6.67 -16.39
CA HIS A 163 8.62 7.11 -15.55
C HIS A 163 8.25 8.24 -14.59
N VAL A 164 6.97 8.40 -14.26
CA VAL A 164 6.52 9.40 -13.30
C VAL A 164 6.85 8.94 -11.87
N PRO A 165 7.49 9.80 -11.06
CA PRO A 165 7.77 9.50 -9.66
C PRO A 165 6.52 9.05 -8.91
N GLY A 166 6.60 7.90 -8.22
CA GLY A 166 5.51 7.39 -7.40
C GLY A 166 4.50 6.49 -8.13
N LEU A 167 4.51 6.37 -9.47
CA LEU A 167 3.56 5.50 -10.19
C LEU A 167 3.59 4.06 -9.69
N GLU A 168 4.79 3.48 -9.51
CA GLU A 168 4.95 2.11 -8.99
C GLU A 168 4.31 1.95 -7.60
N PHE A 169 4.53 2.93 -6.72
CA PHE A 169 3.96 2.93 -5.37
C PHE A 169 2.43 3.11 -5.39
N SER A 170 1.92 4.02 -6.21
CA SER A 170 0.48 4.20 -6.39
C SER A 170 -0.18 2.95 -6.96
N MET A 171 0.44 2.29 -7.94
CA MET A 171 -0.07 1.02 -8.48
C MET A 171 -0.08 -0.08 -7.44
N HIS A 172 0.97 -0.19 -6.63
CA HIS A 172 1.02 -1.17 -5.55
C HIS A 172 -0.06 -0.90 -4.49
N ALA A 173 -0.24 0.36 -4.06
CA ALA A 173 -1.30 0.76 -3.13
C ALA A 173 -2.71 0.51 -3.72
N VAL A 174 -2.91 0.78 -5.01
CA VAL A 174 -4.17 0.46 -5.72
C VAL A 174 -4.44 -1.05 -5.71
N CYS A 175 -3.42 -1.88 -5.96
CA CYS A 175 -3.60 -3.33 -5.89
C CYS A 175 -4.03 -3.78 -4.50
N GLU A 176 -3.46 -3.20 -3.44
CA GLU A 176 -3.86 -3.49 -2.06
C GLU A 176 -5.30 -3.06 -1.79
N PHE A 177 -5.68 -1.84 -2.19
CA PHE A 177 -7.04 -1.32 -2.07
C PHE A 177 -8.08 -2.20 -2.78
N LEU A 178 -7.77 -2.70 -3.99
CA LEU A 178 -8.65 -3.53 -4.81
C LEU A 178 -8.80 -4.99 -4.34
N ARG A 179 -8.03 -5.42 -3.32
CA ARG A 179 -8.25 -6.72 -2.67
C ARG A 179 -9.62 -6.78 -2.00
N CYS A 180 -10.12 -5.64 -1.53
CA CYS A 180 -11.48 -5.48 -1.06
C CYS A 180 -12.46 -5.44 -2.25
N ALA A 181 -13.50 -6.28 -2.21
CA ALA A 181 -14.43 -6.40 -3.33
C ALA A 181 -15.29 -5.14 -3.50
N GLU A 182 -15.75 -4.51 -2.41
CA GLU A 182 -16.57 -3.29 -2.48
C GLU A 182 -15.82 -2.11 -3.13
N HIS A 183 -14.50 -2.07 -2.93
CA HIS A 183 -13.64 -1.01 -3.46
C HIS A 183 -13.49 -1.03 -4.97
N ARG A 184 -13.76 -2.16 -5.63
CA ARG A 184 -13.73 -2.27 -7.10
C ARG A 184 -14.80 -1.39 -7.72
N VAL A 185 -15.98 -1.33 -7.09
CA VAL A 185 -17.08 -0.45 -7.48
C VAL A 185 -16.67 1.01 -7.36
N LEU A 186 -16.04 1.40 -6.26
CA LEU A 186 -15.55 2.77 -6.06
C LEU A 186 -14.46 3.15 -7.09
N PHE A 187 -13.54 2.23 -7.38
CA PHE A 187 -12.50 2.44 -8.39
C PHE A 187 -13.09 2.65 -9.79
N ARG A 188 -14.16 1.92 -10.11
CA ARG A 188 -14.93 2.07 -11.34
C ARG A 188 -15.69 3.40 -11.39
N GLU A 189 -16.42 3.75 -10.33
CA GLU A 189 -17.14 5.02 -10.23
C GLU A 189 -16.21 6.24 -10.33
N ALA A 190 -14.95 6.09 -9.91
CA ALA A 190 -13.90 7.10 -10.11
C ALA A 190 -13.36 7.18 -11.55
N GLY A 191 -13.84 6.33 -12.48
CA GLY A 191 -13.42 6.33 -13.88
C GLY A 191 -12.00 5.81 -14.13
N LEU A 192 -11.44 5.04 -13.19
CA LEU A 192 -10.03 4.64 -13.24
C LEU A 192 -9.79 3.30 -13.96
N VAL A 193 -10.84 2.51 -14.23
CA VAL A 193 -10.72 1.19 -14.88
C VAL A 193 -10.04 1.29 -16.24
N GLY A 194 -10.37 2.30 -17.04
CA GLY A 194 -9.76 2.54 -18.34
C GLY A 194 -8.26 2.88 -18.29
N GLN A 195 -7.75 3.33 -17.14
CA GLN A 195 -6.32 3.62 -16.97
C GLN A 195 -5.48 2.34 -16.94
N ILE A 196 -6.04 1.22 -16.47
CA ILE A 196 -5.31 -0.06 -16.33
C ILE A 196 -4.79 -0.59 -17.68
N PRO A 197 -5.61 -0.80 -18.72
CA PRO A 197 -5.11 -1.24 -20.02
C PRO A 197 -4.25 -0.17 -20.73
N ARG A 198 -4.48 1.12 -20.47
CA ARG A 198 -3.62 2.20 -20.98
C ARG A 198 -2.20 2.09 -20.42
N LEU A 199 -2.07 1.99 -19.10
CA LEU A 199 -0.79 1.81 -18.41
C LEU A 199 -0.11 0.51 -18.84
N LEU A 200 -0.87 -0.59 -19.00
CA LEU A 200 -0.31 -1.85 -19.49
C LEU A 200 0.25 -1.72 -20.92
N THR A 201 -0.43 -0.95 -21.78
CA THR A 201 0.04 -0.69 -23.16
C THR A 201 1.40 0.01 -23.14
N LEU A 202 1.55 1.05 -22.31
CA LEU A 202 2.82 1.74 -22.14
C LEU A 202 3.87 0.77 -21.57
N ALA A 203 3.53 0.04 -20.51
CA ALA A 203 4.45 -0.87 -19.82
C ALA A 203 4.98 -1.97 -20.74
N VAL A 204 4.17 -2.49 -21.66
CA VAL A 204 4.55 -3.54 -22.63
C VAL A 204 5.34 -2.97 -23.83
N ALA A 205 5.31 -1.65 -24.05
CA ALA A 205 6.16 -0.99 -25.02
C ALA A 205 7.59 -0.74 -24.48
N ASP A 206 7.73 -0.66 -23.15
CA ASP A 206 9.00 -0.47 -22.47
C ASP A 206 9.67 -1.82 -22.14
N ASN A 207 10.93 -1.98 -22.55
CA ASN A 207 11.72 -3.19 -22.34
C ASN A 207 12.66 -3.09 -21.12
N ALA A 208 12.60 -2.00 -20.36
CA ALA A 208 13.43 -1.82 -19.18
C ALA A 208 13.13 -2.88 -18.11
N PRO A 209 14.14 -3.56 -17.54
CA PRO A 209 13.94 -4.53 -16.46
C PRO A 209 13.22 -3.96 -15.24
N SER A 210 13.34 -2.65 -15.00
CA SER A 210 12.66 -1.91 -13.93
C SER A 210 11.13 -1.90 -14.09
N VAL A 211 10.61 -2.04 -15.31
CA VAL A 211 9.16 -1.96 -15.60
C VAL A 211 8.44 -3.29 -15.39
N VAL A 212 9.18 -4.39 -15.24
CA VAL A 212 8.60 -5.74 -15.07
C VAL A 212 7.73 -5.84 -13.81
N GLN A 213 8.16 -5.25 -12.69
CA GLN A 213 7.36 -5.27 -11.46
C GLN A 213 6.09 -4.44 -11.63
N LEU A 214 6.18 -3.27 -12.29
CA LEU A 214 5.03 -2.44 -12.63
C LEU A 214 4.04 -3.17 -13.55
N GLN A 215 4.53 -3.87 -14.58
CA GLN A 215 3.69 -4.71 -15.46
C GLN A 215 2.92 -5.75 -14.65
N TYR A 216 3.58 -6.41 -13.70
CA TYR A 216 2.92 -7.38 -12.82
C TYR A 216 1.81 -6.74 -11.98
N GLU A 217 2.06 -5.59 -11.36
CA GLU A 217 1.05 -4.88 -10.55
C GLU A 217 -0.12 -4.40 -11.41
N ILE A 218 0.12 -3.88 -12.61
CA ILE A 218 -0.96 -3.49 -13.53
C ILE A 218 -1.82 -4.71 -13.92
N LEU A 219 -1.20 -5.87 -14.20
CA LEU A 219 -1.92 -7.11 -14.47
C LEU A 219 -2.66 -7.63 -13.23
N LEU A 220 -2.10 -7.47 -12.03
CA LEU A 220 -2.77 -7.81 -10.78
C LEU A 220 -4.01 -6.95 -10.57
N ALA A 221 -3.93 -5.63 -10.80
CA ALA A 221 -5.08 -4.74 -10.76
C ALA A 221 -6.16 -5.16 -11.77
N ALA A 222 -5.77 -5.46 -13.02
CA ALA A 222 -6.70 -5.98 -14.03
C ALA A 222 -7.38 -7.28 -13.56
N ARG A 223 -6.63 -8.19 -12.92
CA ARG A 223 -7.18 -9.44 -12.38
C ARG A 223 -8.16 -9.17 -11.23
N LEU A 224 -7.80 -8.31 -10.29
CA LEU A 224 -8.67 -7.98 -9.15
C LEU A 224 -10.00 -7.38 -9.62
N LEU A 225 -9.94 -6.46 -10.59
CA LEU A 225 -11.12 -5.86 -11.21
C LEU A 225 -11.95 -6.87 -12.01
N SER A 226 -11.32 -7.83 -12.68
CA SER A 226 -12.03 -8.84 -13.49
C SER A 226 -12.94 -9.80 -12.69
N PHE A 227 -12.86 -9.79 -11.36
CA PHE A 227 -13.78 -10.53 -10.50
C PHE A 227 -15.13 -9.82 -10.27
N ASP A 228 -15.24 -8.56 -10.67
CA ASP A 228 -16.50 -7.80 -10.67
C ASP A 228 -16.99 -7.64 -12.11
N PHE A 229 -18.24 -8.03 -12.39
CA PHE A 229 -18.75 -8.09 -13.76
C PHE A 229 -18.79 -6.72 -14.44
N GLU A 230 -19.16 -5.66 -13.72
CA GLU A 230 -19.27 -4.33 -14.31
C GLU A 230 -17.88 -3.76 -14.60
N CYS A 231 -16.91 -3.99 -13.70
CA CYS A 231 -15.51 -3.68 -13.95
C CYS A 231 -14.95 -4.49 -15.14
N LEU A 232 -15.32 -5.77 -15.28
CA LEU A 232 -14.91 -6.62 -16.40
C LEU A 232 -15.40 -6.06 -17.74
N VAL A 233 -16.66 -5.63 -17.81
CA VAL A 233 -17.24 -4.99 -19.00
C VAL A 233 -16.49 -3.71 -19.35
N GLU A 234 -16.15 -2.88 -18.37
CA GLU A 234 -15.36 -1.66 -18.62
C GLU A 234 -13.94 -1.96 -19.10
N LEU A 235 -13.26 -2.96 -18.51
CA LEU A 235 -11.96 -3.41 -19.00
C LEU A 235 -12.05 -3.92 -20.44
N HIS A 236 -13.12 -4.64 -20.79
CA HIS A 236 -13.37 -5.11 -22.15
C HIS A 236 -13.52 -3.91 -23.11
N ASN A 237 -14.37 -2.95 -22.77
CA ASN A 237 -14.59 -1.73 -23.55
C ASN A 237 -13.31 -0.90 -23.72
N ALA A 238 -12.44 -0.91 -22.71
CA ALA A 238 -11.12 -0.28 -22.74
C ALA A 238 -10.03 -1.12 -23.46
N LYS A 239 -10.42 -2.17 -24.19
CA LYS A 239 -9.53 -3.04 -24.99
C LYS A 239 -8.44 -3.73 -24.14
N ALA A 240 -8.80 -4.21 -22.95
CA ALA A 240 -7.88 -4.95 -22.10
C ALA A 240 -7.38 -6.25 -22.74
N ILE A 241 -8.25 -7.04 -23.38
CA ILE A 241 -7.89 -8.36 -23.95
C ILE A 241 -6.69 -8.28 -24.93
N PRO A 242 -6.70 -7.44 -25.99
CA PRO A 242 -5.54 -7.31 -26.87
C PRO A 242 -4.27 -6.89 -26.13
N THR A 243 -4.40 -6.03 -25.12
CA THR A 243 -3.26 -5.50 -24.37
C THR A 243 -2.63 -6.57 -23.48
N VAL A 244 -3.45 -7.38 -22.81
CA VAL A 244 -3.00 -8.52 -22.00
C VAL A 244 -2.36 -9.60 -22.89
N HIS A 245 -2.90 -9.84 -24.09
CA HIS A 245 -2.25 -10.74 -25.06
C HIS A 245 -0.85 -10.25 -25.46
N ARG A 246 -0.66 -8.94 -25.68
CA ARG A 246 0.68 -8.40 -25.95
C ARG A 246 1.62 -8.58 -24.76
N ALA A 247 1.12 -8.36 -23.54
CA ALA A 247 1.89 -8.60 -22.31
C ALA A 247 2.33 -10.07 -22.20
N LEU A 248 1.45 -11.01 -22.57
CA LEU A 248 1.76 -12.44 -22.61
C LEU A 248 2.82 -12.79 -23.65
N GLN A 249 2.73 -12.21 -24.86
CA GLN A 249 3.67 -12.49 -25.96
C GLN A 249 5.08 -11.91 -25.71
N LYS A 250 5.16 -10.74 -25.08
CA LYS A 250 6.43 -10.07 -24.79
C LYS A 250 6.99 -10.38 -23.40
N GLY A 251 6.17 -10.92 -22.49
CA GLY A 251 6.55 -11.17 -21.11
C GLY A 251 7.65 -12.23 -21.01
N THR A 252 8.82 -11.82 -20.49
CA THR A 252 9.97 -12.73 -20.30
C THR A 252 10.00 -13.37 -18.91
N LYS A 253 9.22 -12.85 -17.96
CA LYS A 253 9.15 -13.39 -16.59
C LYS A 253 7.88 -14.20 -16.39
N GLU A 254 8.05 -15.41 -15.87
CA GLU A 254 6.96 -16.36 -15.60
C GLU A 254 5.84 -15.75 -14.75
N LYS A 255 6.19 -14.94 -13.73
CA LYS A 255 5.21 -14.27 -12.86
C LYS A 255 4.26 -13.34 -13.64
N VAL A 256 4.76 -12.62 -14.63
CA VAL A 256 3.98 -11.72 -15.50
C VAL A 256 3.10 -12.54 -16.45
N VAL A 257 3.69 -13.54 -17.11
CA VAL A 257 2.98 -14.47 -18.03
C VAL A 257 1.82 -15.15 -17.31
N ARG A 258 2.07 -15.70 -16.12
CA ARG A 258 1.06 -16.38 -15.30
C ARG A 258 -0.08 -15.43 -14.92
N MET A 259 0.25 -14.19 -14.54
CA MET A 259 -0.78 -13.20 -14.21
C MET A 259 -1.61 -12.81 -15.43
N ALA A 260 -0.99 -12.61 -16.60
CA ALA A 260 -1.70 -12.34 -17.85
C ALA A 260 -2.67 -13.48 -18.22
N LEU A 261 -2.25 -14.74 -18.07
CA LEU A 261 -3.11 -15.90 -18.29
C LEU A 261 -4.30 -15.92 -17.32
N TYR A 262 -4.10 -15.60 -16.04
CA TYR A 262 -5.21 -15.52 -15.08
C TYR A 262 -6.19 -14.40 -15.41
N VAL A 263 -5.71 -13.26 -15.91
CA VAL A 263 -6.59 -12.18 -16.38
C VAL A 263 -7.42 -12.65 -17.57
N LEU A 264 -6.78 -13.23 -18.60
CA LEU A 264 -7.50 -13.74 -19.78
C LEU A 264 -8.51 -14.84 -19.43
N LYS A 265 -8.18 -15.70 -18.48
CA LYS A 265 -9.11 -16.73 -17.98
C LYS A 265 -10.39 -16.12 -17.41
N ASN A 266 -10.32 -14.96 -16.76
CA ASN A 266 -11.50 -14.31 -16.20
C ASN A 266 -12.34 -13.57 -17.27
N PHE A 267 -11.78 -13.33 -18.47
CA PHE A 267 -12.54 -12.81 -19.62
C PHE A 267 -13.24 -13.90 -20.45
N ALA A 268 -12.89 -15.17 -20.23
CA ALA A 268 -13.43 -16.33 -20.94
C ALA A 268 -14.61 -16.94 -20.18
#